data_AF-A0A932LER5-F1
#
_entry.id   AF-A0A932LER5-F1
#
_cell.length_a   1.000
_cell.length_b   1.000
_cell.length_c   1.000
_cell.angle_alpha   90.00
_cell.angle_beta   90.00
_cell.angle_gamma   90.00
#
_symmetry.space_group_name_H-M   'P 1'
#
loop_
_entity.id
_entity.type
_entity.pdbx_description
1 polymer ?
#
loop_
_entity_poly.entity_id
_entity_poly.type
_entity_poly.pdbx_seq_one_letter_code
_entity_poly.pdbx_strand_id
1 'polypeptide(L)'
;ASMGDGYGPIVVSRQPLSPDGLHEKTIAVPGTLTTAFLTLKLLLRVDFAYEVMPFDEILPAVSAGKVDAGLLIHEGQLSYREQGLYKVVDLGEWWHAQTGGLPLPLGGNVVRKDLGPGLMNRINRYVRASIQYGLDHREPALSHALQYARGLDRSQADQFVGMYVNQWTLDYGPRGRQAVQLLLDRGFEASLIPKRVQAEFID
;
A
#
# COMPACT_ATOMS: atom_id res chain seq x y z
N ALA A 1 2.09 6.97 9.21
CA ALA A 1 1.97 5.72 8.42
C ALA A 1 1.73 6.07 6.96
N SER A 2 2.05 5.18 6.02
CA SER A 2 1.55 5.32 4.65
C SER A 2 0.11 4.80 4.60
N MET A 3 -0.81 5.67 4.17
CA MET A 3 -2.25 5.45 4.16
C MET A 3 -2.79 5.83 2.78
N GLY A 4 -3.60 4.96 2.19
CA GLY A 4 -4.34 5.25 0.97
C GLY A 4 -5.72 5.80 1.29
N ASP A 5 -5.96 7.09 1.05
CA ASP A 5 -7.26 7.73 1.35
C ASP A 5 -8.06 7.89 0.06
N GLY A 6 -8.89 6.88 -0.26
CA GLY A 6 -9.62 6.82 -1.53
C GLY A 6 -8.78 6.37 -2.73
N TYR A 7 -7.56 5.89 -2.50
CA TYR A 7 -6.67 5.28 -3.49
C TYR A 7 -5.77 4.25 -2.81
N GLY A 8 -5.21 3.32 -3.57
CA GLY A 8 -4.36 2.26 -3.02
C GLY A 8 -3.86 1.32 -4.11
N PRO A 9 -3.27 0.16 -3.73
CA PRO A 9 -2.75 -0.82 -4.68
C PRO A 9 -3.77 -1.16 -5.76
N ILE A 10 -3.31 -1.31 -7.00
CA ILE A 10 -4.19 -1.43 -8.18
C ILE A 10 -3.98 -2.79 -8.82
N VAL A 11 -5.07 -3.51 -9.11
CA VAL A 11 -4.99 -4.68 -9.99
C VAL A 11 -5.19 -4.23 -11.43
N VAL A 12 -4.29 -4.65 -12.31
CA VAL A 12 -4.35 -4.34 -13.75
C VAL A 12 -4.34 -5.59 -14.60
N SER A 13 -4.83 -5.48 -15.83
CA SER A 13 -4.86 -6.56 -16.83
C SER A 13 -4.68 -6.02 -18.25
N ARG A 14 -4.35 -6.90 -19.20
CA ARG A 14 -4.22 -6.55 -20.63
C ARG A 14 -5.56 -6.26 -21.33
N GLN A 15 -6.65 -6.78 -20.78
CA GLN A 15 -8.01 -6.62 -21.31
C GLN A 15 -8.94 -6.19 -20.18
N PRO A 16 -10.05 -5.48 -20.48
CA PRO A 16 -11.07 -5.17 -19.48
C PRO A 16 -11.53 -6.45 -18.76
N LEU A 17 -11.50 -6.40 -17.43
CA LEU A 17 -11.87 -7.51 -16.56
C LEU A 17 -12.68 -6.94 -15.40
N SER A 18 -13.74 -7.64 -14.98
CA SER A 18 -14.44 -7.30 -13.74
C SER A 18 -13.63 -7.79 -12.53
N PRO A 19 -13.74 -7.15 -11.36
CA PRO A 19 -13.10 -7.64 -10.14
C PRO A 19 -13.47 -9.10 -9.84
N ASP A 20 -14.72 -9.49 -10.11
CA ASP A 20 -15.18 -10.87 -9.93
C ASP A 20 -14.41 -11.83 -10.85
N GLY A 21 -14.07 -11.45 -12.09
CA GLY A 21 -13.35 -12.33 -13.01
C GLY A 21 -11.91 -12.66 -12.61
N LEU A 22 -11.35 -12.02 -11.56
CA LEU A 22 -9.97 -12.24 -11.11
C LEU A 22 -9.72 -13.63 -10.50
N HIS A 23 -10.75 -14.30 -9.96
CA HIS A 23 -10.57 -15.62 -9.32
C HIS A 23 -10.15 -16.72 -10.31
N GLU A 24 -10.44 -16.55 -11.60
CA GLU A 24 -10.06 -17.48 -12.68
C GLU A 24 -8.70 -17.15 -13.30
N LYS A 25 -8.00 -16.14 -12.79
CA LYS A 25 -6.78 -15.58 -13.38
C LYS A 25 -5.56 -15.90 -12.53
N THR A 26 -4.40 -15.99 -13.19
CA THR A 26 -3.11 -15.99 -12.50
C THR A 26 -2.66 -14.54 -12.27
N ILE A 27 -2.58 -14.15 -11.00
CA ILE A 27 -2.26 -12.78 -10.59
C ILE A 27 -0.80 -12.70 -10.12
N ALA A 28 0.01 -11.88 -10.77
CA ALA A 28 1.34 -11.54 -10.24
C ALA A 28 1.20 -10.63 -9.01
N VAL A 29 1.88 -10.98 -7.91
CA VAL A 29 1.79 -10.27 -6.63
C VAL A 29 3.18 -9.94 -6.08
N PRO A 30 3.36 -8.78 -5.40
CA PRO A 30 4.67 -8.32 -4.95
C PRO A 30 5.16 -9.02 -3.67
N GLY A 31 4.32 -9.84 -3.05
CA GLY A 31 4.64 -10.57 -1.83
C GLY A 31 3.39 -10.92 -1.02
N THR A 32 3.42 -12.10 -0.38
CA THR A 32 2.28 -12.66 0.36
C THR A 32 2.05 -12.03 1.73
N LEU A 33 3.02 -11.26 2.24
CA LEU A 33 2.93 -10.55 3.53
C LEU A 33 2.59 -9.06 3.35
N THR A 34 2.32 -8.62 2.12
CA THR A 34 2.00 -7.21 1.84
C THR A 34 0.55 -6.90 2.17
N THR A 35 0.28 -5.66 2.57
CA THR A 35 -1.10 -5.19 2.75
C THR A 35 -1.90 -5.24 1.44
N ALA A 36 -1.24 -5.01 0.30
CA ALA A 36 -1.84 -5.14 -1.01
C ALA A 36 -2.42 -6.55 -1.21
N PHE A 37 -1.64 -7.60 -0.90
CA PHE A 37 -2.07 -8.98 -1.03
C PHE A 37 -3.18 -9.36 -0.04
N LEU A 38 -3.05 -8.92 1.23
CA LEU A 38 -4.10 -9.10 2.23
C LEU A 38 -5.44 -8.49 1.75
N THR A 39 -5.39 -7.26 1.24
CA THR A 39 -6.57 -6.53 0.76
C THR A 39 -7.17 -7.18 -0.48
N LEU A 40 -6.34 -7.68 -1.40
CA LEU A 40 -6.81 -8.45 -2.55
C LEU A 40 -7.53 -9.74 -2.12
N LYS A 41 -6.99 -10.46 -1.15
CA LYS A 41 -7.66 -11.64 -0.58
C LYS A 41 -8.98 -11.30 0.11
N LEU A 42 -9.06 -10.19 0.84
CA LEU A 42 -10.30 -9.70 1.46
C LEU A 42 -11.37 -9.31 0.43
N LEU A 43 -10.95 -8.79 -0.73
CA LEU A 43 -11.83 -8.47 -1.85
C LEU A 43 -12.37 -9.75 -2.50
N LEU A 44 -11.49 -10.69 -2.88
CA LEU A 44 -11.89 -11.87 -3.65
C LEU A 44 -12.62 -12.92 -2.81
N ARG A 45 -12.23 -13.09 -1.53
CA ARG A 45 -12.83 -14.06 -0.58
C ARG A 45 -12.85 -15.51 -1.06
N VAL A 46 -12.10 -15.82 -2.12
CA VAL A 46 -11.91 -17.14 -2.69
C VAL A 46 -10.42 -17.33 -2.98
N ASP A 47 -9.99 -18.58 -3.05
CA ASP A 47 -8.64 -18.89 -3.52
C ASP A 47 -8.51 -18.55 -5.00
N PHE A 48 -7.32 -18.08 -5.39
CA PHE A 48 -6.97 -17.73 -6.76
C PHE A 48 -5.52 -18.09 -7.02
N ALA A 49 -5.18 -18.31 -8.29
CA ALA A 49 -3.81 -18.58 -8.71
C ALA A 49 -2.97 -17.29 -8.64
N TYR A 50 -1.78 -17.37 -8.06
CA TYR A 50 -0.88 -16.22 -8.01
C TYR A 50 0.59 -16.62 -8.16
N GLU A 51 1.37 -15.70 -8.70
CA GLU A 51 2.83 -15.81 -8.80
C GLU A 51 3.48 -14.67 -8.03
N VAL A 52 4.40 -15.01 -7.12
CA VAL A 52 5.16 -14.00 -6.37
C VAL A 52 6.36 -13.58 -7.20
N MET A 53 6.48 -12.28 -7.47
CA MET A 53 7.64 -11.72 -8.18
C MET A 53 7.97 -10.32 -7.65
N PRO A 54 9.19 -9.81 -7.91
CA PRO A 54 9.55 -8.43 -7.58
C PRO A 54 8.55 -7.43 -8.16
N PHE A 55 8.22 -6.38 -7.39
CA PHE A 55 7.14 -5.46 -7.77
C PHE A 55 7.39 -4.73 -9.10
N ASP A 56 8.65 -4.52 -9.46
CA ASP A 56 9.12 -3.90 -10.70
C ASP A 56 9.05 -4.85 -11.91
N GLU A 57 8.88 -6.16 -11.69
CA GLU A 57 8.69 -7.16 -12.74
C GLU A 57 7.20 -7.40 -13.07
N ILE A 58 6.28 -7.04 -12.16
CA ILE A 58 4.84 -7.30 -12.32
C ILE A 58 4.29 -6.62 -13.57
N LEU A 59 4.54 -5.32 -13.73
CA LEU A 59 3.99 -4.56 -14.85
C LEU A 59 4.50 -5.10 -16.21
N PRO A 60 5.82 -5.34 -16.40
CA PRO A 60 6.33 -6.03 -17.59
C PRO A 60 5.74 -7.43 -17.80
N ALA A 61 5.55 -8.23 -16.74
CA ALA A 61 5.01 -9.59 -16.85
C ALA A 61 3.56 -9.59 -17.35
N VAL A 62 2.73 -8.68 -16.85
CA VAL A 62 1.35 -8.48 -17.34
C VAL A 62 1.38 -8.00 -18.78
N SER A 63 2.16 -6.98 -19.11
CA SER A 63 2.27 -6.47 -20.48
C SER A 63 2.73 -7.54 -21.47
N ALA A 64 3.64 -8.43 -21.08
CA ALA A 64 4.11 -9.54 -21.91
C ALA A 64 3.12 -10.72 -21.99
N GLY A 65 2.04 -10.72 -21.21
CA GLY A 65 1.07 -11.83 -21.16
C GLY A 65 1.60 -13.09 -20.48
N LYS A 66 2.64 -12.96 -19.63
CA LYS A 66 3.16 -14.07 -18.81
C LYS A 66 2.19 -14.43 -17.68
N VAL A 67 1.45 -13.44 -17.21
CA VAL A 67 0.38 -13.56 -16.21
C VAL A 67 -0.86 -12.81 -16.73
N ASP A 68 -2.03 -13.16 -16.20
CA ASP A 68 -3.30 -12.58 -16.64
C ASP A 68 -3.55 -11.18 -16.05
N ALA A 69 -3.14 -10.99 -14.80
CA ALA A 69 -3.31 -9.75 -14.04
C ALA A 69 -2.12 -9.50 -13.12
N GLY A 70 -1.96 -8.26 -12.64
CA GLY A 70 -0.89 -7.89 -11.74
C GLY A 70 -1.36 -6.93 -10.66
N LEU A 71 -0.96 -7.19 -9.43
CA LEU A 71 -1.19 -6.34 -8.27
C LEU A 71 -0.05 -5.33 -8.14
N LEU A 72 -0.31 -4.11 -8.60
CA LEU A 72 0.65 -3.02 -8.61
C LEU A 72 0.67 -2.29 -7.26
N ILE A 73 1.89 -2.10 -6.78
CA ILE A 73 2.25 -1.22 -5.67
C ILE A 73 3.30 -0.22 -6.16
N HIS A 74 3.67 0.73 -5.30
CA HIS A 74 4.64 1.77 -5.62
C HIS A 74 4.28 2.53 -6.92
N GLU A 75 5.28 2.92 -7.70
CA GLU A 75 5.11 3.79 -8.84
C GLU A 75 4.37 3.17 -10.04
N GLY A 76 4.28 1.84 -10.10
CA GLY A 76 3.54 1.14 -11.17
C GLY A 76 2.07 1.55 -11.24
N GLN A 77 1.51 2.04 -10.14
CA GLN A 77 0.14 2.55 -10.05
C GLN A 77 -0.11 3.78 -10.94
N LEU A 78 0.93 4.54 -11.28
CA LEU A 78 0.82 5.76 -12.08
C LEU A 78 1.06 5.51 -13.58
N SER A 79 1.87 4.52 -13.93
CA SER A 79 2.35 4.30 -15.31
C SER A 79 1.65 3.18 -16.08
N TYR A 80 0.78 2.37 -15.45
CA TYR A 80 0.16 1.22 -16.12
C TYR A 80 -0.63 1.57 -17.40
N ARG A 81 -1.17 2.78 -17.48
CA ARG A 81 -1.92 3.25 -18.66
C ARG A 81 -1.02 3.46 -19.87
N GLU A 82 0.22 3.88 -19.64
CA GLU A 82 1.22 4.09 -20.71
C GLU A 82 1.61 2.75 -21.37
N GLN A 83 1.46 1.64 -20.63
CA GLN A 83 1.64 0.28 -21.12
C GLN A 83 0.38 -0.32 -21.77
N GLY A 84 -0.69 0.47 -21.94
CA GLY A 84 -1.95 0.02 -22.53
C GLY A 84 -2.74 -0.95 -21.66
N LEU A 85 -2.46 -1.00 -20.34
CA LEU A 85 -3.18 -1.87 -19.41
C LEU A 85 -4.44 -1.19 -18.85
N TYR A 86 -5.40 -2.03 -18.47
CA TYR A 86 -6.67 -1.61 -17.89
C TYR A 86 -6.64 -1.77 -16.37
N LYS A 87 -7.17 -0.77 -15.65
CA LYS A 87 -7.45 -0.89 -14.21
C LYS A 87 -8.64 -1.83 -14.03
N VAL A 88 -8.45 -2.91 -13.29
CA VAL A 88 -9.51 -3.83 -12.86
C VAL A 88 -10.16 -3.30 -11.59
N VAL A 89 -9.35 -3.00 -10.57
CA VAL A 89 -9.80 -2.44 -9.29
C VAL A 89 -8.69 -1.66 -8.61
N ASP A 90 -9.06 -0.56 -7.94
CA ASP A 90 -8.22 0.11 -6.93
C ASP A 90 -8.65 -0.38 -5.55
N LEU A 91 -7.74 -1.02 -4.82
CA LEU A 91 -8.04 -1.62 -3.53
C LEU A 91 -8.28 -0.57 -2.43
N GLY A 92 -7.77 0.65 -2.59
CA GLY A 92 -8.06 1.76 -1.69
C GLY A 92 -9.46 2.36 -1.93
N GLU A 93 -9.86 2.52 -3.21
CA GLU A 93 -11.25 2.90 -3.56
C GLU A 93 -12.24 1.86 -3.00
N TRP A 94 -11.96 0.57 -3.22
CA TRP A 94 -12.76 -0.53 -2.68
C TRP A 94 -12.81 -0.49 -1.15
N TRP A 95 -11.66 -0.37 -0.48
CA TRP A 95 -11.60 -0.34 0.99
C TRP A 95 -12.38 0.85 1.56
N HIS A 96 -12.22 2.03 0.98
CA HIS A 96 -12.93 3.24 1.37
C HIS A 96 -14.45 3.02 1.29
N ALA A 97 -14.96 2.46 0.19
CA ALA A 97 -16.38 2.12 0.05
C ALA A 97 -16.85 1.08 1.08
N GLN A 98 -16.04 0.04 1.35
CA GLN A 98 -16.38 -1.04 2.27
C GLN A 98 -16.34 -0.68 3.75
N THR A 99 -15.81 0.49 4.11
CA THR A 99 -15.56 0.90 5.50
C THR A 99 -16.25 2.20 5.88
N GLY A 100 -17.09 2.76 5.00
CA GLY A 100 -17.70 4.07 5.23
C GLY A 100 -16.69 5.21 5.19
N GLY A 101 -15.61 5.03 4.43
CA GLY A 101 -14.60 6.04 4.17
C GLY A 101 -13.37 5.99 5.06
N LEU A 102 -12.97 4.85 5.62
CA LEU A 102 -11.67 4.76 6.29
C LEU A 102 -10.54 4.68 5.25
N PRO A 103 -9.38 5.31 5.52
CA PRO A 103 -8.20 5.11 4.67
C PRO A 103 -7.72 3.66 4.77
N LEU A 104 -7.08 3.16 3.72
CA LEU A 104 -6.43 1.84 3.69
C LEU A 104 -5.01 1.97 4.29
N PRO A 105 -4.70 1.30 5.42
CA PRO A 105 -3.34 1.25 5.91
C PRO A 105 -2.45 0.48 4.94
N LEU A 106 -1.30 1.03 4.54
CA LEU A 106 -0.41 0.38 3.58
C LEU A 106 0.93 0.02 4.20
N GLY A 107 1.54 0.97 4.91
CA GLY A 107 2.83 0.79 5.58
C GLY A 107 2.88 1.47 6.94
N GLY A 108 3.51 0.82 7.90
CA GLY A 108 3.70 1.33 9.26
C GLY A 108 5.16 1.21 9.70
N ASN A 109 5.62 2.16 10.51
CA ASN A 109 6.87 2.02 11.24
C ASN A 109 6.58 1.32 12.56
N VAL A 110 7.27 0.22 12.82
CA VAL A 110 7.12 -0.56 14.05
C VAL A 110 8.40 -0.48 14.88
N VAL A 111 8.25 -0.45 16.19
CA VAL A 111 9.37 -0.45 17.14
C VAL A 111 9.24 -1.62 18.09
N ARG A 112 10.35 -2.28 18.40
CA ARG A 112 10.34 -3.43 19.30
C ARG A 112 10.01 -2.99 20.73
N LYS A 113 9.12 -3.73 21.38
CA LYS A 113 8.64 -3.44 22.74
C LYS A 113 9.74 -3.55 23.82
N ASP A 114 10.75 -4.37 23.58
CA ASP A 114 11.85 -4.60 24.52
C ASP A 114 12.87 -3.47 24.59
N LEU A 115 12.73 -2.43 23.75
CA LEU A 115 13.52 -1.20 23.85
C LEU A 115 13.08 -0.31 25.03
N GLY A 116 11.91 -0.58 25.60
CA GLY A 116 11.35 0.15 26.74
C GLY A 116 10.74 1.50 26.36
N PRO A 117 9.79 1.99 27.18
CA PRO A 117 8.95 3.15 26.84
C PRO A 117 9.76 4.43 26.60
N GLY A 118 10.85 4.64 27.35
CA GLY A 118 11.70 5.81 27.21
C GLY A 118 12.37 5.92 25.84
N LEU A 119 12.91 4.81 25.31
CA LEU A 119 13.54 4.80 23.99
C LEU A 119 12.49 4.81 22.87
N MET A 120 11.38 4.08 23.03
CA MET A 120 10.26 4.09 22.09
C MET A 120 9.71 5.51 21.86
N ASN A 121 9.48 6.28 22.92
CA ASN A 121 8.99 7.66 22.81
C ASN A 121 10.02 8.61 22.17
N ARG A 122 11.32 8.39 22.40
CA ARG A 122 12.39 9.15 21.74
C ARG A 122 12.42 8.85 20.24
N ILE A 123 12.32 7.59 19.84
CA ILE A 123 12.24 7.18 18.44
C ILE A 123 11.03 7.81 17.76
N ASN A 124 9.84 7.71 18.37
CA ASN A 124 8.61 8.32 17.84
C ASN A 124 8.80 9.83 17.57
N ARG A 125 9.35 10.56 18.54
CA ARG A 125 9.64 11.99 18.41
C ARG A 125 10.59 12.31 17.26
N TYR A 126 11.69 11.57 17.11
CA TYR A 126 12.65 11.83 16.05
C TYR A 126 12.11 11.45 14.66
N VAL A 127 11.36 10.36 14.56
CA VAL A 127 10.69 9.97 13.31
C VAL A 127 9.67 11.05 12.91
N ARG A 128 8.83 11.52 13.85
CA ARG A 128 7.88 12.61 13.60
C ARG A 128 8.59 13.89 13.15
N ALA A 129 9.66 14.28 13.85
CA ALA A 129 10.45 15.46 13.50
C ALA A 129 11.10 15.35 12.12
N SER A 130 11.59 14.17 11.75
CA SER A 130 12.18 13.92 10.42
C SER A 130 11.14 14.00 9.31
N ILE A 131 9.93 13.46 9.52
CA ILE A 131 8.83 13.58 8.56
C ILE A 131 8.41 15.04 8.41
N GLN A 132 8.20 15.75 9.53
CA GLN A 132 7.85 17.16 9.53
C GLN A 132 8.89 17.99 8.78
N TYR A 133 10.18 17.75 9.05
CA TYR A 133 11.26 18.44 8.35
C TYR A 133 11.21 18.20 6.83
N GLY A 134 10.96 16.97 6.39
CA GLY A 134 10.81 16.64 4.97
C GLY A 134 9.60 17.31 4.31
N LEU A 135 8.50 17.47 5.05
CA LEU A 135 7.31 18.21 4.58
C LEU A 135 7.58 19.71 4.46
N ASP A 136 8.23 20.30 5.48
CA ASP A 136 8.57 21.73 5.51
C ASP A 136 9.65 22.10 4.47
N HIS A 137 10.50 21.13 4.11
CA HIS A 137 11.61 21.29 3.16
C HIS A 137 11.43 20.37 1.95
N ARG A 138 10.24 20.44 1.32
CA ARG A 138 9.81 19.52 0.26
C ARG A 138 10.80 19.38 -0.90
N GLU A 139 11.31 20.49 -1.41
CA GLU A 139 12.22 20.56 -2.56
C GLU A 139 13.58 19.87 -2.30
N PRO A 140 14.31 20.20 -1.21
CA PRO A 140 15.49 19.44 -0.79
C PRO A 140 15.21 17.97 -0.50
N ALA A 141 14.09 17.67 0.18
CA ALA A 141 13.71 16.29 0.51
C ALA A 141 13.44 15.46 -0.74
N LEU A 142 12.75 16.03 -1.73
CA LEU A 142 12.49 15.39 -3.01
C LEU A 142 13.79 15.18 -3.79
N SER A 143 14.67 16.20 -3.84
CA SER A 143 15.99 16.08 -4.49
C SER A 143 16.80 14.93 -3.91
N HIS A 144 16.77 14.76 -2.58
CA HIS A 144 17.40 13.60 -1.93
C HIS A 144 16.68 12.29 -2.26
N ALA A 145 15.35 12.27 -2.30
CA ALA A 145 14.57 11.05 -2.59
C ALA A 145 14.74 10.57 -4.04
N LEU A 146 14.96 11.47 -5.00
CA LEU A 146 15.09 11.15 -6.42
C LEU A 146 16.26 10.22 -6.75
N GLN A 147 17.31 10.17 -5.92
CA GLN A 147 18.39 9.20 -6.11
C GLN A 147 17.93 7.74 -5.93
N TYR A 148 16.78 7.54 -5.28
CA TYR A 148 16.13 6.25 -5.07
C TYR A 148 14.93 6.04 -6.00
N ALA A 149 14.57 7.05 -6.81
CA ALA A 149 13.49 6.95 -7.77
C ALA A 149 13.95 6.12 -8.98
N ARG A 150 13.20 5.05 -9.28
CA ARG A 150 13.55 4.05 -10.30
C ARG A 150 13.16 4.51 -11.71
N GLY A 151 13.73 5.64 -12.15
CA GLY A 151 13.47 6.19 -13.48
C GLY A 151 12.20 7.04 -13.58
N LEU A 152 11.59 7.41 -12.45
CA LEU A 152 10.51 8.40 -12.45
C LEU A 152 11.08 9.77 -12.79
N ASP A 153 10.33 10.52 -13.59
CA ASP A 153 10.59 11.95 -13.71
C ASP A 153 10.26 12.66 -12.39
N ARG A 154 10.74 13.89 -12.27
CA ARG A 154 10.59 14.69 -11.05
C ARG A 154 9.12 14.91 -10.65
N SER A 155 8.23 15.09 -11.63
CA SER A 155 6.81 15.35 -11.38
C SER A 155 6.08 14.09 -10.91
N GLN A 156 6.37 12.94 -11.52
CA GLN A 156 5.84 11.64 -11.09
C GLN A 156 6.34 11.27 -9.69
N ALA A 157 7.62 11.50 -9.41
CA ALA A 157 8.19 11.28 -8.09
C ALA A 157 7.54 12.21 -7.04
N ASP A 158 7.33 13.48 -7.36
CA ASP A 158 6.68 14.42 -6.45
C ASP A 158 5.22 14.02 -6.15
N GLN A 159 4.48 13.64 -7.18
CA GLN A 159 3.13 13.11 -7.05
C GLN A 159 3.10 11.86 -6.17
N PHE A 160 3.95 10.86 -6.47
CA PHE A 160 4.00 9.60 -5.73
C PHE A 160 4.39 9.82 -4.26
N VAL A 161 5.40 10.63 -3.99
CA VAL A 161 5.80 10.95 -2.63
C VAL A 161 4.68 11.72 -1.91
N GLY A 162 3.99 12.65 -2.57
CA GLY A 162 2.85 13.37 -1.98
C GLY A 162 1.66 12.48 -1.62
N MET A 163 1.45 11.38 -2.36
CA MET A 163 0.44 10.38 -2.01
C MET A 163 0.77 9.73 -0.66
N TYR A 164 2.00 9.29 -0.43
CA TYR A 164 2.31 8.46 0.74
C TYR A 164 3.09 9.17 1.86
N VAL A 165 3.52 10.41 1.65
CA VAL A 165 4.19 11.28 2.61
C VAL A 165 3.38 12.58 2.76
N ASN A 166 2.45 12.56 3.71
CA ASN A 166 1.53 13.67 3.99
C ASN A 166 1.14 13.68 5.49
N GLN A 167 0.03 14.34 5.83
CA GLN A 167 -0.45 14.43 7.20
C GLN A 167 -0.72 13.07 7.85
N TRP A 168 -1.18 12.05 7.10
CA TRP A 168 -1.31 10.68 7.60
C TRP A 168 0.04 10.06 8.02
N THR A 169 1.11 10.50 7.37
CA THR A 169 2.46 10.04 7.66
C THR A 169 2.96 10.63 8.98
N LEU A 170 2.70 11.92 9.18
CA LEU A 170 3.02 12.66 10.39
C LEU A 170 2.21 12.17 11.61
N ASP A 171 0.90 12.06 11.44
CA ASP A 171 -0.03 11.58 12.45
C ASP A 171 -1.34 11.14 11.80
N TYR A 172 -1.62 9.84 11.85
CA TYR A 172 -2.84 9.29 11.29
C TYR A 172 -4.03 9.33 12.25
N GLY A 173 -3.83 9.82 13.48
CA GLY A 173 -4.89 10.12 14.45
C GLY A 173 -5.83 8.96 14.77
N PRO A 174 -6.97 9.23 15.43
CA PRO A 174 -7.94 8.20 15.78
C PRO A 174 -8.50 7.45 14.56
N ARG A 175 -8.77 8.16 13.46
CA ARG A 175 -9.34 7.57 12.23
C ARG A 175 -8.39 6.58 11.56
N GLY A 176 -7.10 6.89 11.50
CA GLY A 176 -6.09 5.97 10.99
C GLY A 176 -5.80 4.80 11.94
N ARG A 177 -5.82 5.03 13.27
CA ARG A 177 -5.69 3.95 14.26
C ARG A 177 -6.85 2.96 14.14
N GLN A 178 -8.07 3.47 13.95
CA GLN A 178 -9.26 2.66 13.65
C GLN A 178 -9.07 1.86 12.35
N ALA A 179 -8.57 2.49 11.28
CA ALA A 179 -8.31 1.81 10.01
C ALA A 179 -7.30 0.65 10.16
N VAL A 180 -6.21 0.85 10.91
CA VAL A 180 -5.22 -0.20 11.22
C VAL A 180 -5.87 -1.36 11.95
N GLN A 181 -6.61 -1.08 13.03
CA GLN A 181 -7.25 -2.11 13.82
C GLN A 181 -8.27 -2.89 12.99
N LEU A 182 -9.10 -2.20 12.20
CA LEU A 182 -10.11 -2.84 11.36
C LEU A 182 -9.50 -3.74 10.28
N LEU A 183 -8.39 -3.35 9.66
CA LEU A 183 -7.68 -4.19 8.68
C LEU A 183 -7.19 -5.49 9.32
N LEU A 184 -6.60 -5.40 10.52
CA LEU A 184 -6.10 -6.56 11.26
C LEU A 184 -7.25 -7.48 11.72
N ASP A 185 -8.35 -6.91 12.22
CA ASP A 185 -9.53 -7.68 12.61
C ASP A 185 -10.15 -8.40 11.40
N ARG A 186 -10.38 -7.70 10.28
CA ARG A 186 -10.91 -8.33 9.05
C ARG A 186 -9.99 -9.42 8.51
N GLY A 187 -8.67 -9.20 8.57
CA GLY A 187 -7.70 -10.21 8.18
C GLY A 187 -7.76 -11.46 9.07
N PHE A 188 -7.97 -11.30 10.37
CA PHE A 188 -8.14 -12.42 11.30
C PHE A 188 -9.49 -13.13 11.09
N GLU A 189 -10.59 -12.39 10.97
CA GLU A 189 -11.95 -12.93 10.73
C GLU A 189 -12.02 -13.76 9.45
N ALA A 190 -11.30 -13.33 8.41
CA ALA A 190 -11.17 -14.07 7.15
C ALA A 190 -10.14 -15.21 7.19
N SER A 191 -9.56 -15.53 8.37
CA SER A 191 -8.50 -16.54 8.54
C SER A 191 -7.23 -16.29 7.70
N LEU A 192 -6.99 -15.03 7.30
CA LEU A 192 -5.81 -14.60 6.54
C LEU A 192 -4.64 -14.20 7.44
N ILE A 193 -4.95 -13.76 8.67
CA ILE A 193 -3.99 -13.51 9.73
C ILE A 193 -4.16 -14.60 10.79
N PRO A 194 -3.08 -15.29 11.21
CA PRO A 194 -3.21 -16.49 12.04
C PRO A 194 -3.61 -16.22 13.50
N LYS A 195 -3.43 -14.99 13.98
CA LYS A 195 -3.72 -14.60 15.36
C LYS A 195 -4.38 -13.24 15.38
N ARG A 196 -5.34 -13.07 16.26
CA ARG A 196 -5.94 -11.75 16.50
C ARG A 196 -4.88 -10.82 17.07
N VAL A 197 -4.77 -9.61 16.50
CA VAL A 197 -3.80 -8.60 16.91
C VAL A 197 -4.55 -7.39 17.45
N GLN A 198 -4.20 -6.99 18.67
CA GLN A 198 -4.56 -5.67 19.19
C GLN A 198 -3.42 -4.71 18.85
N ALA A 199 -3.69 -3.71 18.02
CA ALA A 199 -2.69 -2.70 17.68
C ALA A 199 -2.39 -1.82 18.90
N GLU A 200 -1.11 -1.71 19.24
CA GLU A 200 -0.58 -0.79 20.25
C GLU A 200 0.12 0.36 19.54
N PHE A 201 -0.14 1.57 20.02
CA PHE A 201 0.36 2.80 19.41
C PHE A 201 1.19 3.57 20.43
N ILE A 202 2.19 4.29 19.94
CA ILE A 202 3.01 5.20 20.74
C ILE A 202 2.45 6.60 20.53
N ASP A 203 2.24 7.31 21.62
CA ASP A 203 1.79 8.69 21.62
C ASP A 203 2.98 9.68 21.60
#